data_AF-A0A845RZB1-F1
#
_entry.id   AF-A0A845RZB1-F1
#
_cell.length_a   1.000
_cell.length_b   1.000
_cell.length_c   1.000
_cell.angle_alpha   90.00
_cell.angle_beta   90.00
_cell.angle_gamma   90.00
#
_symmetry.space_group_name_H-M   'P 1'
#
loop_
_entity.id
_entity.type
_entity.pdbx_description
1 polymer ?
#
loop_
_entity_poly.entity_id
_entity_poly.type
_entity_poly.pdbx_seq_one_letter_code
_entity_poly.pdbx_strand_id
1 'polypeptide(L)'
;ENFIYDDGTKEYREWKLEKIGTNQYQGYADGVIGLASGSTSGNAFNWKYDFDLPIGSSKYKVSFDDWMFLQDNNYLVNIATMSKFGITLGKVILFFNKN
;
A
#
# COMPACT_ATOMS: atom_id res chain seq x y z
N GLU A 1 0.59 -3.30 8.19
CA GLU A 1 0.76 -4.26 7.07
C GLU A 1 2.12 -4.92 7.17
N ASN A 2 2.24 -6.20 6.79
CA ASN A 2 3.52 -6.92 6.76
C ASN A 2 3.85 -7.32 5.31
N PHE A 3 4.98 -6.89 4.79
CA PHE A 3 5.46 -7.24 3.44
C PHE A 3 6.63 -8.22 3.51
N ILE A 4 6.73 -9.10 2.53
CA ILE A 4 7.92 -9.92 2.26
C ILE A 4 8.33 -9.65 0.82
N TYR A 5 9.52 -9.12 0.62
CA TYR A 5 10.08 -8.87 -0.71
C TYR A 5 10.88 -10.09 -1.21
N ASP A 6 11.23 -10.10 -2.50
CA ASP A 6 11.95 -11.21 -3.13
C ASP A 6 13.34 -11.48 -2.52
N ASP A 7 13.93 -10.49 -1.85
CA ASP A 7 15.18 -10.60 -1.11
C ASP A 7 15.01 -11.12 0.34
N GLY A 8 13.78 -11.45 0.73
CA GLY A 8 13.41 -11.94 2.06
C GLY A 8 13.25 -10.84 3.11
N THR A 9 13.39 -9.55 2.75
CA THR A 9 13.17 -8.46 3.68
C THR A 9 11.72 -8.39 4.13
N LYS A 10 11.53 -8.17 5.43
CA LYS A 10 10.22 -8.00 6.05
C LYS A 10 10.02 -6.54 6.39
N GLU A 11 8.89 -5.99 5.99
CA GLU A 11 8.56 -4.61 6.31
C GLU A 11 7.23 -4.54 7.04
N TYR A 12 7.20 -3.72 8.10
CA TYR A 12 6.00 -3.38 8.84
C TYR A 12 5.62 -1.93 8.56
N ARG A 13 4.38 -1.70 8.13
CA ARG A 13 3.84 -0.36 7.92
C ARG A 13 2.63 -0.10 8.78
N GLU A 14 2.69 0.93 9.61
CA GLU A 14 1.58 1.44 10.41
C GLU A 14 1.05 2.72 9.79
N TRP A 15 -0.20 2.67 9.30
CA TRP A 15 -0.82 3.80 8.62
C TRP A 15 -1.60 4.68 9.59
N LYS A 16 -1.38 5.99 9.48
CA LYS A 16 -2.25 7.03 10.06
C LYS A 16 -3.08 7.63 8.94
N LEU A 17 -4.36 7.27 8.89
CA LEU A 17 -5.29 7.76 7.87
C LEU A 17 -6.14 8.91 8.39
N GLU A 18 -6.37 9.89 7.53
CA GLU A 18 -7.31 10.98 7.74
C GLU A 18 -8.32 11.00 6.58
N LYS A 19 -9.60 11.13 6.91
CA LYS A 19 -10.66 11.30 5.92
C LYS A 19 -10.77 12.78 5.56
N ILE A 20 -10.51 13.11 4.29
CA ILE A 20 -10.48 14.50 3.79
C ILE A 20 -11.70 14.86 2.95
N GLY A 21 -12.58 13.90 2.67
CA GLY A 21 -13.81 14.15 1.94
C GLY A 21 -14.70 12.92 1.81
N THR A 22 -15.75 13.05 1.00
CA THR A 22 -16.60 11.92 0.63
C THR A 22 -15.77 10.93 -0.18
N ASN A 23 -15.58 9.73 0.37
CA ASN A 23 -14.78 8.67 -0.25
C ASN A 23 -13.33 9.05 -0.56
N GLN A 24 -12.76 10.05 0.13
CA GLN A 24 -11.40 10.53 -0.08
C GLN A 24 -10.64 10.50 1.24
N TYR A 25 -9.41 9.99 1.19
CA TYR A 25 -8.55 9.78 2.33
C TYR A 25 -7.13 10.24 2.00
N GLN A 26 -6.41 10.70 3.01
CA GLN A 26 -4.97 10.87 2.96
C GLN A 26 -4.33 10.08 4.09
N GLY A 27 -3.05 9.77 3.97
CA GLY A 27 -2.39 9.06 5.04
C GLY A 27 -0.88 9.18 5.02
N TYR A 28 -0.31 8.85 6.15
CA TYR A 28 1.11 8.81 6.37
C TYR A 28 1.50 7.47 7.01
N ALA A 29 2.69 7.01 6.68
CA ALA A 29 3.37 5.94 7.39
C ALA A 29 4.88 6.15 7.27
N ASP A 30 5.65 5.51 8.14
CA ASP A 30 7.11 5.59 8.08
C ASP A 30 7.62 5.09 6.72
N GLY A 31 8.52 5.87 6.10
CA GLY A 31 9.07 5.60 4.77
C GLY A 31 8.23 6.12 3.59
N VAL A 32 7.00 6.59 3.82
CA VAL A 32 6.18 7.24 2.79
C VAL A 32 6.73 8.64 2.50
N ILE A 33 6.88 8.96 1.23
CA ILE A 33 7.33 10.28 0.77
C ILE A 33 6.10 11.17 0.57
N GLY A 34 5.92 12.16 1.46
CA GLY A 34 4.76 13.04 1.45
C GLY A 34 3.52 12.38 2.04
N LEU A 35 2.37 12.51 1.37
CA LEU A 35 1.11 11.93 1.79
C LEU A 35 0.63 10.92 0.76
N ALA A 36 0.17 9.77 1.24
CA ALA A 36 -0.61 8.85 0.45
C ALA A 36 -1.99 9.44 0.15
N SER A 37 -2.55 9.04 -0.98
CA SER A 37 -3.89 9.43 -1.42
C SER A 37 -4.74 8.20 -1.60
N GLY A 38 -5.99 8.28 -1.14
CA GLY A 38 -6.92 7.17 -1.14
C GLY A 38 -8.30 7.54 -1.59
N SER A 39 -8.95 6.62 -2.31
CA SER A 39 -10.36 6.78 -2.63
C SER A 39 -11.13 5.46 -2.55
N THR A 40 -12.40 5.54 -2.12
CA THR A 40 -13.29 4.38 -2.01
C THR A 40 -14.38 4.40 -3.08
N SER A 41 -14.75 3.23 -3.60
CA SER A 41 -15.91 3.04 -4.47
C SER A 41 -16.52 1.66 -4.23
N GLY A 42 -17.73 1.62 -3.69
CA GLY A 42 -18.37 0.37 -3.28
C GLY A 42 -17.53 -0.36 -2.22
N ASN A 43 -17.13 -1.60 -2.52
CA ASN A 43 -16.27 -2.42 -1.66
C ASN A 43 -14.77 -2.25 -1.94
N ALA A 44 -14.40 -1.37 -2.88
CA ALA A 44 -13.01 -1.14 -3.26
C ALA A 44 -12.45 0.11 -2.58
N PHE A 45 -11.18 0.02 -2.19
CA PHE A 45 -10.35 1.14 -1.75
C PHE A 45 -9.05 1.13 -2.56
N ASN A 46 -8.78 2.22 -3.25
CA ASN A 46 -7.53 2.43 -3.98
C ASN A 46 -6.62 3.35 -3.18
N TRP A 47 -5.36 2.95 -3.00
CA TRP A 47 -4.38 3.64 -2.19
C TRP A 47 -3.09 3.83 -2.97
N LYS A 48 -2.64 5.08 -3.11
CA LYS A 48 -1.48 5.45 -3.92
C LYS A 48 -0.49 6.26 -3.11
N TYR A 49 0.79 5.89 -3.17
CA TYR A 49 1.85 6.55 -2.44
C TYR A 49 3.22 6.29 -3.06
N ASP A 50 4.15 7.21 -2.79
CA ASP A 50 5.58 7.02 -3.04
C ASP A 50 6.25 6.54 -1.75
N PHE A 51 7.21 5.64 -1.88
CA PHE A 51 7.88 4.99 -0.76
C PHE A 51 9.39 4.93 -0.96
N ASP A 52 10.15 5.21 0.09
CA ASP A 52 11.60 5.02 0.13
C ASP A 52 11.93 3.58 0.57
N LEU A 53 11.98 2.66 -0.40
CA LEU A 53 12.23 1.25 -0.17
C LEU A 53 13.71 1.00 0.20
N PRO A 54 14.03 0.52 1.42
CA PRO A 54 15.39 0.13 1.77
C PRO A 54 15.75 -1.22 1.13
N ILE A 55 16.82 -1.25 0.34
CA ILE A 55 17.40 -2.48 -0.21
C ILE A 55 18.90 -2.48 0.10
N GLY A 56 19.32 -3.37 1.00
CA GLY A 56 20.67 -3.38 1.54
C GLY A 56 21.01 -2.05 2.23
N SER A 57 22.08 -1.38 1.77
CA SER A 57 22.50 -0.06 2.28
C SER A 57 21.91 1.13 1.52
N SER A 58 21.06 0.89 0.53
CA SER A 58 20.50 1.91 -0.37
C SER A 58 19.01 2.09 -0.14
N LYS A 59 18.50 3.29 -0.43
CA LYS A 59 17.05 3.56 -0.50
C LYS A 59 16.64 3.89 -1.92
N TYR A 60 15.55 3.28 -2.37
CA TYR A 60 15.01 3.48 -3.70
C TYR A 60 13.59 4.04 -3.61
N LYS A 61 13.40 5.24 -4.16
CA LYS A 61 12.04 5.74 -4.42
C LYS A 61 11.32 4.81 -5.40
N VAL A 62 10.18 4.29 -4.96
CA VAL A 62 9.23 3.48 -5.73
C VAL A 62 7.81 4.02 -5.52
N SER A 63 6.90 3.71 -6.43
CA SER A 63 5.50 4.11 -6.35
C SER A 63 4.62 2.87 -6.22
N PHE A 64 3.66 2.92 -5.30
CA PHE A 64 2.67 1.88 -5.05
C PHE A 64 1.28 2.30 -5.54
N ASP A 65 0.58 1.36 -6.17
CA ASP A 65 -0.84 1.44 -6.53
C ASP A 65 -1.55 0.20 -5.99
N ASP A 66 -2.22 0.37 -4.86
CA ASP A 66 -2.80 -0.70 -4.07
C ASP A 66 -4.32 -0.70 -4.23
N TRP A 67 -4.87 -1.84 -4.65
CA TRP A 67 -6.31 -2.05 -4.71
C TRP A 67 -6.74 -3.03 -3.63
N MET A 68 -7.54 -2.55 -2.70
CA MET A 68 -8.09 -3.33 -1.59
C MET A 68 -9.58 -3.57 -1.82
N PHE A 69 -10.00 -4.82 -1.80
CA PHE A 69 -11.39 -5.24 -2.03
C PHE A 69 -11.91 -5.95 -0.79
N LEU A 70 -12.90 -5.35 -0.14
CA LEU A 70 -13.60 -5.96 0.98
C LEU A 70 -14.56 -7.03 0.43
N GLN A 71 -14.36 -8.27 0.85
CA GLN A 71 -15.23 -9.40 0.55
C GLN A 71 -16.19 -9.65 1.72
N ASP A 72 -17.26 -10.40 1.45
CA ASP A 72 -18.14 -10.90 2.49
C ASP A 72 -17.36 -11.70 3.55
N ASN A 73 -17.88 -11.75 4.78
CA ASN A 73 -17.23 -12.40 5.93
C ASN A 73 -15.91 -11.75 6.41
N ASN A 74 -15.75 -10.43 6.25
CA ASN A 74 -14.63 -9.64 6.76
C ASN A 74 -13.24 -10.04 6.23
N TYR A 75 -13.17 -10.53 4.98
CA TYR A 75 -11.91 -10.72 4.28
C TYR A 75 -11.58 -9.49 3.44
N LEU A 76 -10.32 -9.05 3.46
CA LEU A 76 -9.81 -7.97 2.61
C LEU A 76 -8.72 -8.53 1.69
N VAL A 77 -8.93 -8.43 0.39
CA VAL A 77 -7.91 -8.77 -0.61
C VAL A 77 -7.21 -7.49 -1.03
N ASN A 78 -5.89 -7.41 -0.84
CA ASN A 78 -5.08 -6.29 -1.30
C ASN A 78 -4.16 -6.75 -2.43
N ILE A 79 -4.20 -6.02 -3.55
CA ILE A 79 -3.33 -6.21 -4.71
C ILE A 79 -2.51 -4.94 -4.85
N ALA A 80 -1.24 -5.01 -4.45
CA ALA A 80 -0.30 -3.92 -4.49
C ALA A 80 0.62 -4.03 -5.71
N THR A 81 0.70 -2.98 -6.52
CA THR A 81 1.62 -2.92 -7.67
C THR A 81 2.73 -1.92 -7.37
N MET A 82 3.98 -2.38 -7.41
CA MET A 82 5.16 -1.55 -7.19
C MET A 82 5.82 -1.19 -8.53
N SER A 83 6.14 0.09 -8.71
CA SER A 83 6.78 0.59 -9.93
C SER A 83 7.90 1.59 -9.64
N LYS A 84 8.80 1.77 -10.59
CA LYS A 84 9.86 2.78 -10.54
C LYS A 84 10.01 3.41 -11.92
N PHE A 85 9.97 4.75 -11.98
CA PHE A 85 10.00 5.52 -13.25
C PHE A 85 8.97 5.02 -14.28
N GLY A 86 7.78 4.62 -13.81
CA GLY A 86 6.69 4.08 -14.65
C GLY A 86 6.84 2.62 -15.07
N ILE A 87 7.96 1.96 -14.74
CA ILE A 87 8.20 0.54 -15.02
C ILE A 87 7.73 -0.28 -13.82
N THR A 88 6.85 -1.25 -14.05
CA THR A 88 6.39 -2.17 -12.99
C THR A 88 7.53 -3.09 -12.58
N LEU A 89 7.84 -3.13 -11.29
CA LEU A 89 8.88 -3.97 -10.71
C LEU A 89 8.30 -5.26 -10.12
N GLY A 90 7.07 -5.23 -9.64
CA GLY A 90 6.43 -6.41 -9.06
C GLY A 90 5.00 -6.16 -8.59
N LYS A 91 4.36 -7.26 -8.18
CA LYS A 91 3.02 -7.26 -7.60
C LYS A 91 3.02 -8.10 -6.34
N VAL A 92 2.40 -7.59 -5.28
CA VAL A 92 2.17 -8.29 -4.02
C VAL A 92 0.67 -8.49 -3.84
N ILE A 93 0.27 -9.69 -3.41
CA ILE A 93 -1.12 -9.99 -3.09
C ILE A 93 -1.18 -10.39 -1.61
N LEU A 94 -1.96 -9.66 -0.83
CA LEU A 94 -2.16 -9.88 0.60
C LEU A 94 -3.63 -10.22 0.86
N PHE A 95 -3.85 -11.17 1.78
CA PHE A 95 -5.17 -11.50 2.29
C PHE A 95 -5.22 -11.19 3.77
N PHE A 96 -6.14 -10.32 4.17
CA PHE A 96 -6.41 -10.03 5.57
C PHE A 96 -7.75 -10.66 5.95
N ASN A 97 -7.81 -11.16 7.17
CA ASN A 97 -9.04 -11.61 7.81
C ASN A 97 -9.14 -10.91 9.16
N LYS A 98 -10.34 -10.45 9.50
CA LYS A 98 -10.67 -9.97 10.83
C LYS A 98 -11.40 -11.08 11.60
N ASN A 99 -10.65 -11.79 12.45
CA ASN A 99 -11.19 -12.65 13.50
C ASN A 99 -11.43 -11.84 14.78
#